data_AF-A0A1X7VRK0-F1
#
_entry.id   AF-A0A1X7VRK0-F1
#
_cell.length_a   1.000
_cell.length_b   1.000
_cell.length_c   1.000
_cell.angle_alpha   90.00
_cell.angle_beta   90.00
_cell.angle_gamma   90.00
#
_symmetry.space_group_name_H-M   'P 1'
#
loop_
_entity.id
_entity.type
_entity.pdbx_description
1 polymer ?
#
loop_
_entity_poly.entity_id
_entity_poly.type
_entity_poly.pdbx_seq_one_letter_code
_entity_poly.pdbx_strand_id
1 'polypeptide(L)'
;IPALASSRIKCWAITLAAYSYEMKHKPGYQLANANALSRLSLPEQPKSVPMPHNVVLLLHHISDTIVHASTIKEWTASDPVLSRVCKLVQTGWISDETSAAIFP
;
A
#
# COMPACT_ATOMS: atom_id res chain seq x y z
N ILE A 1 -17.84 1.12 14.57
CA ILE A 1 -17.17 1.49 13.30
C ILE A 1 -18.21 1.39 12.18
N PRO A 2 -18.35 2.37 11.27
CA PRO A 2 -19.41 2.35 10.25
C PRO A 2 -19.33 1.11 9.35
N ALA A 3 -20.43 0.38 9.23
CA ALA A 3 -20.49 -0.87 8.46
C ALA A 3 -20.22 -0.63 6.96
N LEU A 4 -20.76 0.46 6.41
CA LEU A 4 -20.71 0.82 4.99
C LEU A 4 -19.52 1.72 4.61
N ALA A 5 -18.49 1.82 5.45
CA ALA A 5 -17.27 2.57 5.14
C ALA A 5 -16.25 1.71 4.36
N SER A 6 -15.46 2.37 3.51
CA SER A 6 -14.31 1.71 2.86
C SER A 6 -13.30 1.22 3.90
N SER A 7 -12.51 0.21 3.54
CA SER A 7 -11.45 -0.34 4.40
C SER A 7 -10.52 0.76 4.94
N ARG A 8 -10.16 1.72 4.08
CA ARG A 8 -9.35 2.89 4.43
C ARG A 8 -9.99 3.73 5.53
N ILE A 9 -11.29 4.05 5.42
CA ILE A 9 -11.99 4.84 6.44
C ILE A 9 -12.14 4.04 7.74
N LYS A 10 -12.40 2.73 7.64
CA LYS A 10 -12.51 1.84 8.81
C LYS A 10 -11.23 1.81 9.66
N CYS A 11 -10.05 1.81 9.03
CA CYS A 11 -8.76 1.89 9.73
C CYS A 11 -8.63 3.14 10.61
N TRP A 12 -9.20 4.26 10.18
CA TRP A 12 -9.14 5.51 10.92
C TRP A 12 -10.32 5.69 11.89
N ALA A 13 -11.30 4.77 11.89
CA ALA A 13 -12.55 4.99 12.60
C ALA A 13 -12.38 5.16 14.12
N ILE A 14 -11.45 4.44 14.75
CA ILE A 14 -11.17 4.58 16.19
C ILE A 14 -10.53 5.94 16.47
N THR A 15 -9.50 6.30 15.70
CA THR A 15 -8.82 7.59 15.84
C THR A 15 -9.77 8.75 15.61
N LEU A 16 -10.62 8.67 14.58
CA LEU A 16 -11.60 9.69 14.26
C LEU A 16 -12.72 9.78 15.30
N ALA A 17 -13.10 8.67 15.94
CA ALA A 17 -14.13 8.65 16.97
C ALA A 17 -13.77 9.48 18.22
N ALA A 18 -12.49 9.78 18.44
CA ALA A 18 -12.04 10.67 19.50
C ALA A 18 -12.30 12.16 19.24
N TYR A 19 -12.74 12.52 18.04
CA TYR A 19 -12.96 13.91 17.62
C TYR A 19 -14.42 14.16 17.26
N SER A 20 -14.92 15.36 17.54
CA SER A 20 -16.18 15.86 17.01
C SER A 20 -15.92 16.54 15.67
N TYR A 21 -16.33 15.94 14.55
CA TYR A 21 -16.07 16.44 13.21
C TYR A 21 -17.27 16.29 12.26
N GLU A 22 -17.29 17.10 11.20
CA GLU A 22 -18.26 17.03 10.12
C GLU A 22 -17.51 16.88 8.78
N MET A 23 -17.85 15.87 7.97
CA MET A 23 -17.21 15.67 6.67
C MET A 23 -17.81 16.61 5.63
N LYS A 24 -16.99 17.52 5.08
CA LYS A 24 -17.39 18.45 4.02
C LYS A 24 -16.56 18.22 2.77
N HIS A 25 -17.22 18.02 1.63
CA HIS A 25 -16.55 18.02 0.34
C HIS A 25 -16.06 19.42 0.00
N LYS A 26 -14.81 19.54 -0.44
CA LYS A 26 -14.24 20.79 -0.94
C LYS A 26 -13.66 20.55 -2.35
N PRO A 27 -14.02 21.38 -3.34
CA PRO A 27 -13.52 21.21 -4.70
C PRO A 27 -12.02 21.53 -4.77
N GLY A 28 -11.30 20.82 -5.64
CA GLY A 28 -9.83 20.83 -5.68
C GLY A 28 -9.18 22.22 -5.77
N TYR A 29 -9.80 23.18 -6.47
CA TYR A 29 -9.27 24.54 -6.59
C TYR A 29 -9.21 25.29 -5.24
N GLN A 30 -10.03 24.92 -4.26
CA GLN A 30 -10.00 25.48 -2.91
C GLN A 30 -8.98 24.78 -2.00
N LEU A 31 -8.32 23.72 -2.47
CA LEU A 31 -7.31 22.96 -1.71
C LEU A 31 -5.87 23.32 -2.11
N ALA A 32 -5.65 24.41 -2.85
CA ALA A 32 -4.32 24.80 -3.34
C ALA A 32 -3.27 24.83 -2.20
N ASN A 33 -3.62 25.41 -1.05
CA ASN A 33 -2.75 25.49 0.12
C ASN A 33 -2.40 24.09 0.67
N ALA A 34 -3.41 23.24 0.85
CA ALA A 34 -3.21 21.88 1.36
C ALA A 34 -2.38 21.03 0.39
N ASN A 35 -2.64 21.15 -0.91
CA ASN A 35 -1.87 20.47 -1.96
C ASN A 35 -0.41 20.93 -1.95
N ALA A 36 -0.15 22.24 -1.87
CA ALA A 36 1.21 22.78 -1.81
C ALA A 36 1.97 22.29 -0.57
N LEU A 37 1.35 22.36 0.61
CA LEU A 37 1.97 21.92 1.86
C LEU A 37 2.22 20.41 1.90
N SER A 38 1.31 19.59 1.37
CA SER A 38 1.46 18.12 1.34
C SER A 38 2.63 17.63 0.47
N ARG A 39 3.10 18.47 -0.46
CA ARG A 39 4.21 18.17 -1.39
C ARG A 39 5.53 18.77 -0.94
N LEU A 40 5.50 19.62 0.08
CA LEU A 40 6.70 20.26 0.58
C LEU A 40 7.56 19.22 1.28
N SER A 41 8.80 19.08 0.83
CA SER A 41 9.78 18.23 1.52
C SER A 41 9.98 18.74 2.94
N LEU A 42 9.88 17.84 3.91
CA LEU A 42 10.20 18.17 5.29
C LEU A 42 11.72 18.33 5.42
N PRO A 43 12.20 19.31 6.23
CA PRO A 43 13.63 19.55 6.43
C PRO A 43 14.33 18.39 7.13
N GLU A 44 13.60 17.62 7.93
CA GLU A 44 14.08 16.42 8.59
C GLU A 44 13.23 15.23 8.14
N GLN A 45 13.89 14.16 7.69
CA GLN A 45 13.20 12.92 7.36
C GLN A 45 12.98 12.11 8.64
N PRO A 46 11.82 11.44 8.78
CA PRO A 46 11.58 10.59 9.94
C PRO A 46 12.61 9.47 9.97
N LYS A 47 13.18 9.20 11.16
CA LYS A 47 14.17 8.11 11.39
C LYS A 47 13.64 6.72 10.99
N SER A 48 12.32 6.57 10.95
CA SER A 48 11.61 5.36 10.56
C SER A 48 10.27 5.76 9.97
N VAL A 49 9.92 5.17 8.82
CA VAL A 49 8.56 5.27 8.28
C VAL A 49 7.73 4.16 8.91
N PRO A 50 6.66 4.48 9.67
CA PRO A 50 5.79 3.45 10.22
C PRO A 50 5.13 2.65 9.10
N MET A 51 4.90 1.35 9.33
CA MET A 51 4.28 0.49 8.33
C MET A 51 2.91 1.07 7.91
N PRO A 52 2.62 1.17 6.60
CA PRO A 52 1.35 1.72 6.15
C PRO A 52 0.16 0.95 6.73
N HIS A 53 -0.82 1.66 7.27
CA HIS A 53 -1.99 1.06 7.92
C HIS A 53 -2.77 0.07 7.04
N ASN A 54 -2.76 0.23 5.72
CA ASN A 54 -3.35 -0.73 4.80
C ASN A 54 -2.61 -2.07 4.74
N VAL A 55 -1.30 -2.06 4.92
CA VAL A 55 -0.50 -3.29 5.00
C VAL A 55 -0.80 -3.99 6.32
N VAL A 56 -0.93 -3.25 7.42
CA VAL A 56 -1.35 -3.79 8.72
C VAL A 56 -2.74 -4.43 8.63
N LEU A 57 -3.72 -3.73 8.04
CA LEU A 57 -5.08 -4.26 7.85
C LEU A 57 -5.07 -5.52 6.96
N LEU A 58 -4.32 -5.50 5.86
CA LEU A 58 -4.18 -6.67 4.98
C LEU A 58 -3.62 -7.87 5.75
N LEU A 59 -2.55 -7.68 6.52
CA LEU A 59 -1.93 -8.74 7.33
C LEU A 59 -2.88 -9.28 8.39
N HIS A 60 -3.72 -8.44 9.00
CA HIS A 60 -4.70 -8.90 9.98
C HIS A 60 -5.76 -9.82 9.36
N HIS A 61 -6.12 -9.60 8.10
CA HIS A 61 -7.14 -10.38 7.41
C HIS A 61 -6.56 -11.50 6.53
N ILE A 62 -5.24 -11.58 6.35
CA ILE A 62 -4.62 -12.59 5.48
C ILE A 62 -4.91 -14.02 5.96
N SER A 63 -5.04 -14.20 7.28
CA SER A 63 -5.40 -15.47 7.92
C SER A 63 -6.83 -15.91 7.59
N ASP A 64 -7.72 -14.96 7.32
CA ASP A 64 -9.12 -15.23 6.96
C ASP A 64 -9.27 -15.48 5.44
N THR A 65 -8.20 -15.33 4.67
CA THR A 65 -8.26 -15.54 3.22
C THR A 65 -8.07 -17.01 2.87
N ILE A 66 -8.74 -17.43 1.80
CA ILE A 66 -8.68 -18.81 1.28
C ILE A 66 -7.25 -19.14 0.81
N VAL A 67 -6.47 -18.12 0.43
CA VAL A 67 -5.10 -18.27 -0.08
C VAL A 67 -4.11 -17.77 0.96
N HIS A 68 -3.36 -18.70 1.55
CA HIS A 68 -2.37 -18.39 2.58
C HIS A 68 -1.04 -17.94 1.97
N ALA A 69 -0.23 -17.22 2.75
CA ALA A 69 1.08 -16.76 2.30
C ALA A 69 2.01 -17.90 1.83
N SER A 70 1.91 -19.10 2.43
CA SER A 70 2.61 -20.31 1.98
C SER A 70 2.19 -20.73 0.57
N THR A 71 0.89 -20.76 0.32
CA THR A 71 0.31 -21.08 -0.99
C THR A 71 0.74 -20.06 -2.05
N ILE A 72 0.73 -18.77 -1.71
CA ILE A 72 1.23 -17.70 -2.61
C ILE A 72 2.71 -17.92 -2.92
N LYS A 73 3.53 -18.23 -1.91
CA LYS A 73 4.96 -18.50 -2.09
C LYS A 73 5.18 -19.67 -3.05
N GLU A 74 4.46 -20.78 -2.85
CA GLU A 74 4.56 -21.97 -3.71
C GLU A 74 4.14 -21.67 -5.15
N TRP A 75 2.98 -21.04 -5.35
CA TRP A 75 2.49 -20.71 -6.69
C TRP A 75 3.37 -19.68 -7.40
N THR A 76 3.88 -18.67 -6.69
CA THR A 76 4.82 -17.68 -7.24
C THR A 76 6.15 -18.33 -7.64
N ALA A 77 6.60 -19.35 -6.90
CA ALA A 77 7.82 -20.10 -7.23
C ALA A 77 7.62 -21.05 -8.41
N SER A 78 6.42 -21.63 -8.56
CA SER A 78 6.08 -22.50 -9.69
C SER A 78 5.78 -21.73 -10.97
N ASP A 79 5.35 -20.48 -10.89
CA ASP A 79 5.04 -19.66 -12.06
C ASP A 79 6.32 -19.25 -12.82
N PRO A 80 6.37 -19.48 -14.16
CA PRO A 80 7.57 -19.24 -14.95
C PRO A 80 7.98 -17.76 -15.04
N VAL A 81 7.03 -16.83 -14.96
CA VAL A 81 7.29 -15.40 -15.04
C VAL A 81 7.61 -14.84 -13.66
N LEU A 82 6.75 -15.12 -12.68
CA LEU A 82 6.87 -14.56 -11.33
C LEU A 82 8.08 -15.11 -10.59
N SER A 83 8.49 -16.36 -10.80
CA SER A 83 9.71 -16.90 -10.21
C SER A 83 10.97 -16.16 -10.69
N ARG A 84 10.99 -15.74 -11.96
CA ARG A 84 12.06 -14.91 -12.54
C ARG A 84 12.05 -13.50 -11.95
N VAL A 85 10.87 -12.88 -11.86
CA VAL A 85 10.72 -11.57 -11.21
C VAL A 85 11.19 -11.62 -9.74
N CYS A 86 10.82 -12.67 -9.01
CA CYS A 86 11.20 -12.84 -7.61
C CYS A 86 12.73 -12.90 -7.44
N LYS A 87 13.43 -13.62 -8.33
CA LYS A 87 14.90 -13.65 -8.37
C LYS A 87 15.49 -12.27 -8.66
N LEU A 88 14.98 -11.57 -9.67
CA LEU A 88 15.47 -10.24 -10.05
C LEU A 88 15.31 -9.20 -8.92
N VAL A 89 14.20 -9.27 -8.17
CA VAL A 89 13.99 -8.39 -7.01
C VAL A 89 15.02 -8.67 -5.91
N GLN A 90 15.43 -9.93 -5.73
CA GLN A 90 16.43 -10.31 -4.72
C GLN A 90 17.88 -10.03 -5.14
N THR A 91 18.22 -10.18 -6.42
CA THR A 91 19.59 -10.05 -6.93
C THR A 91 19.89 -8.69 -7.57
N GLY A 92 18.87 -7.83 -7.72
CA GLY A 92 18.97 -6.55 -8.42
C GLY A 92 18.47 -6.64 -9.87
N TRP A 93 17.94 -5.51 -10.37
CA TRP A 93 17.37 -5.41 -11.71
C TRP A 93 18.47 -5.37 -12.76
N ILE A 94 18.35 -6.16 -13.82
CA ILE A 94 19.26 -6.11 -14.97
C ILE A 94 18.85 -4.89 -15.81
N SER A 95 19.76 -3.94 -15.98
CA SER A 95 19.47 -2.71 -16.72
C SER A 95 19.48 -2.95 -18.24
N ASP A 96 18.51 -2.32 -18.89
CA ASP A 96 18.25 -2.13 -20.34
C ASP A 96 17.81 -3.30 -21.25
N GLU A 97 18.33 -4.52 -21.16
CA GLU A 97 18.14 -5.47 -22.28
C GLU A 97 17.02 -6.53 -22.06
N THR A 98 16.50 -6.67 -20.84
CA THR A 98 15.76 -7.90 -20.44
C THR A 98 14.23 -7.75 -20.35
N SER A 99 13.67 -6.57 -20.66
CA SER A 99 12.21 -6.38 -20.69
C SER A 99 11.53 -7.34 -21.67
N ALA A 100 12.21 -7.73 -22.75
CA ALA A 100 11.70 -8.70 -23.72
C ALA A 100 11.64 -10.14 -23.21
N ALA A 101 12.38 -10.49 -22.14
CA ALA A 101 12.47 -11.86 -21.63
C ALA A 101 11.49 -12.17 -20.47
N ILE A 102 10.72 -11.18 -20.03
CA ILE A 102 9.64 -11.33 -19.02
C ILE A 102 8.30 -11.59 -19.73
N PHE A 103 8.21 -11.35 -21.05
CA PHE A 103 7.07 -11.70 -21.87
C PHE A 103 7.44 -12.93 -22.74
N PRO A 104 6.52 -13.90 -22.94
CA PRO A 104 6.72 -14.97 -23.90
C PRO A 104 6.70 -14.47 -25.34
#